data_AF-A0A834F908-F1
#
_entry.id   AF-A0A834F908-F1
#
_cell.length_a   1.000
_cell.length_b   1.000
_cell.length_c   1.000
_cell.angle_alpha   90.00
_cell.angle_beta   90.00
_cell.angle_gamma   90.00
#
_symmetry.space_group_name_H-M   'P 1'
#
loop_
_entity.id
_entity.type
_entity.pdbx_description
1 polymer ?
#
loop_
_entity_poly.entity_id
_entity_poly.type
_entity_poly.pdbx_seq_one_letter_code
_entity_poly.pdbx_strand_id
1 'polypeptide(L)'
;MVPKENPYTPSSKNQKPSPSAVHSQPGSSQGSPCGLDQVPSPPSLIIGSSTFLTKTEHNQSRRTTHISAEQKRRSNINIGFKTLCNLVPTLKTLSNVPNATTLQKTVEHISKLQQERQQMQEEIKKLREEIEELNTSISACQEQLPATGVPMRQNRLDHMEERFDEYVKSHTFQNWKFWIFSIIIKPLFESFNSMVTTTSKARLCQTTLQWLDCHCSLPVLRPMVLSRLRHLSTTTSILSHPLRLPDEAIKAVTDTDA
;
A
#
# COMPACT_ATOMS: atom_id res chain seq x y z
N MET A 1 36.11 -7.82 -6.61
CA MET A 1 35.34 -8.35 -5.47
C MET A 1 33.87 -8.08 -5.79
N VAL A 2 33.17 -9.09 -6.28
CA VAL A 2 31.79 -9.01 -6.79
C VAL A 2 30.94 -9.94 -5.92
N PRO A 3 29.85 -9.49 -5.31
CA PRO A 3 28.87 -10.38 -4.71
C PRO A 3 27.86 -10.90 -5.74
N LYS A 4 27.51 -12.15 -5.53
CA LYS A 4 26.91 -13.13 -6.42
C LYS A 4 25.40 -13.19 -6.17
N GLU A 5 24.62 -13.14 -7.24
CA GLU A 5 23.17 -13.35 -7.19
C GLU A 5 22.81 -14.83 -7.00
N ASN A 6 21.76 -15.08 -6.22
CA ASN A 6 21.10 -16.38 -6.09
C ASN A 6 19.68 -16.27 -6.67
N PRO A 7 19.26 -17.18 -7.57
CA PRO A 7 17.89 -17.23 -8.06
C PRO A 7 16.97 -18.08 -7.16
N TYR A 8 15.75 -17.57 -6.96
CA TYR A 8 14.61 -18.24 -6.32
C TYR A 8 13.88 -19.17 -7.30
N THR A 9 13.48 -20.34 -6.80
CA THR A 9 12.60 -21.30 -7.49
C THR A 9 11.21 -21.29 -6.83
N PRO A 10 10.08 -21.31 -7.57
CA PRO A 10 8.75 -21.45 -7.00
C PRO A 10 8.30 -22.92 -7.01
N SER A 11 7.66 -23.38 -5.93
CA SER A 11 6.96 -24.67 -5.91
C SER A 11 5.48 -24.47 -5.57
N SER A 12 4.65 -24.67 -6.58
CA SER A 12 3.19 -24.75 -6.50
C SER A 12 2.75 -26.10 -5.92
N LYS A 13 1.81 -26.10 -4.97
CA LYS A 13 0.82 -27.18 -4.81
C LYS A 13 -0.53 -26.61 -4.40
N ASN A 14 -1.54 -27.04 -5.14
CA ASN A 14 -2.93 -26.65 -5.02
C ASN A 14 -3.78 -27.93 -4.92
N GLN A 15 -4.95 -27.83 -4.26
CA GLN A 15 -6.11 -28.76 -4.27
C GLN A 15 -6.04 -30.03 -3.38
N LYS A 16 -7.11 -30.61 -2.80
CA LYS A 16 -8.51 -30.30 -2.34
C LYS A 16 -8.99 -31.58 -1.57
N PRO A 17 -10.20 -31.67 -0.95
CA PRO A 17 -10.47 -32.55 0.21
C PRO A 17 -11.43 -33.76 0.02
N SER A 18 -11.47 -34.61 1.07
CA SER A 18 -12.51 -35.58 1.55
C SER A 18 -12.76 -36.91 0.76
N PRO A 19 -13.42 -38.00 1.30
CA PRO A 19 -14.08 -38.23 2.62
C PRO A 19 -13.88 -39.64 3.32
N SER A 20 -14.49 -39.82 4.52
CA SER A 20 -15.03 -41.06 5.18
C SER A 20 -14.08 -42.18 5.67
N ALA A 21 -14.26 -43.00 6.74
CA ALA A 21 -15.16 -43.19 7.90
C ALA A 21 -14.53 -44.35 8.76
N VAL A 22 -14.47 -44.35 10.12
CA VAL A 22 -15.27 -45.17 11.09
C VAL A 22 -14.38 -45.83 12.20
N HIS A 23 -14.86 -45.78 13.46
CA HIS A 23 -14.61 -46.62 14.68
C HIS A 23 -13.19 -46.67 15.33
N SER A 24 -12.96 -46.77 16.66
CA SER A 24 -13.74 -47.13 17.86
C SER A 24 -13.05 -46.67 19.18
N GLN A 25 -13.88 -46.37 20.19
CA GLN A 25 -13.73 -46.39 21.69
C GLN A 25 -12.46 -45.92 22.45
N PRO A 26 -12.65 -45.22 23.59
CA PRO A 26 -11.70 -45.11 24.70
C PRO A 26 -12.13 -45.89 25.99
N GLY A 27 -11.18 -46.52 26.67
CA GLY A 27 -11.28 -46.95 28.09
C GLY A 27 -10.73 -45.86 29.02
N SER A 28 -11.35 -45.48 30.14
CA SER A 28 -11.70 -46.16 31.40
C SER A 28 -10.58 -46.16 32.46
N SER A 29 -10.79 -45.36 33.52
CA SER A 29 -10.43 -45.55 34.94
C SER A 29 -10.67 -44.20 35.65
N GLN A 30 -11.83 -43.91 36.25
CA GLN A 30 -12.50 -44.47 37.44
C GLN A 30 -11.79 -44.11 38.76
N GLY A 31 -12.51 -43.35 39.61
CA GLY A 31 -12.10 -43.04 40.99
C GLY A 31 -12.86 -41.87 41.64
N SER A 32 -14.15 -42.07 41.93
CA SER A 32 -15.02 -41.26 42.82
C SER A 32 -15.00 -41.88 44.25
N PRO A 33 -15.77 -41.44 45.28
CA PRO A 33 -16.59 -40.24 45.48
C PRO A 33 -16.43 -39.55 46.87
N CYS A 34 -17.22 -38.50 47.08
CA CYS A 34 -17.51 -37.79 48.33
C CYS A 34 -17.82 -38.71 49.53
N GLY A 35 -17.32 -38.31 50.71
CA GLY A 35 -17.76 -38.77 52.03
C GLY A 35 -18.13 -37.58 52.92
N LEU A 36 -19.40 -37.50 53.28
CA LEU A 36 -19.89 -36.79 54.46
C LEU A 36 -19.44 -37.57 55.70
N ASP A 37 -18.79 -36.93 56.67
CA ASP A 37 -19.00 -37.22 58.09
C ASP A 37 -18.23 -36.30 59.05
N GLN A 38 -18.93 -35.93 60.13
CA GLN A 38 -18.45 -35.65 61.49
C GLN A 38 -17.53 -34.45 61.77
N VAL A 39 -18.18 -33.40 62.28
CA VAL A 39 -17.61 -32.40 63.19
C VAL A 39 -17.45 -33.04 64.59
N PRO A 40 -16.27 -33.03 65.22
CA PRO A 40 -16.14 -33.29 66.64
C PRO A 40 -16.33 -31.98 67.42
N SER A 41 -17.26 -32.00 68.38
CA SER A 41 -17.41 -30.97 69.41
C SER A 41 -16.10 -30.76 70.20
N PRO A 42 -15.78 -29.52 70.63
CA PRO A 42 -14.62 -29.30 71.49
C PRO A 42 -14.91 -29.81 72.91
N PRO A 43 -13.97 -30.49 73.59
CA PRO A 43 -14.15 -30.87 74.98
C PRO A 43 -14.09 -29.64 75.89
N SER A 44 -15.16 -29.47 76.67
CA SER A 44 -15.28 -28.54 77.78
C SER A 44 -14.22 -28.86 78.84
N LEU A 45 -13.12 -28.11 78.86
CA LEU A 45 -12.16 -28.18 79.95
C LEU A 45 -12.68 -27.39 81.15
N ILE A 46 -13.09 -28.17 82.14
CA ILE A 46 -13.45 -27.81 83.50
C ILE A 46 -12.32 -26.98 84.13
N ILE A 47 -12.76 -25.89 84.76
CA ILE A 47 -11.98 -24.91 85.52
C ILE A 47 -11.27 -25.61 86.68
N GLY A 48 -9.94 -25.68 86.60
CA GLY A 48 -9.03 -25.92 87.72
C GLY A 48 -8.14 -24.70 87.91
N SER A 49 -8.05 -24.21 89.14
CA SER A 49 -7.31 -23.03 89.59
C SER A 49 -5.82 -23.05 89.23
N SER A 50 -5.47 -22.67 88.00
CA SER A 50 -4.18 -22.10 87.57
C SER A 50 -4.24 -21.63 86.10
N THR A 51 -5.38 -21.08 85.67
CA THR A 51 -5.69 -20.85 84.23
C THR A 51 -5.82 -19.38 83.84
N PHE A 52 -5.77 -18.45 84.79
CA PHE A 52 -5.85 -17.02 84.46
C PHE A 52 -4.55 -16.49 83.82
N LEU A 53 -3.37 -17.00 84.19
CA LEU A 53 -2.10 -16.50 83.67
C LEU A 53 -1.79 -17.03 82.24
N THR A 54 -1.98 -18.33 81.98
CA THR A 54 -1.71 -18.95 80.66
C THR A 54 -2.73 -18.57 79.59
N LYS A 55 -4.00 -18.38 79.96
CA LYS A 55 -5.06 -17.90 79.06
C LYS A 55 -4.89 -16.41 78.71
N THR A 56 -4.22 -15.65 79.56
CA THR A 56 -3.85 -14.25 79.32
C THR A 56 -2.64 -14.16 78.38
N GLU A 57 -1.61 -14.99 78.57
CA GLU A 57 -0.48 -15.11 77.63
C GLU A 57 -0.91 -15.58 76.24
N HIS A 58 -1.78 -16.59 76.14
CA HIS A 58 -2.26 -17.09 74.85
C HIS A 58 -3.13 -16.06 74.11
N ASN A 59 -3.95 -15.28 74.84
CA ASN A 59 -4.70 -14.15 74.27
C ASN A 59 -3.78 -12.99 73.87
N GLN A 60 -2.71 -12.71 74.62
CA GLN A 60 -1.71 -11.71 74.24
C GLN A 60 -0.94 -12.14 72.98
N SER A 61 -0.52 -13.40 72.87
CA SER A 61 0.18 -13.95 71.70
C SER A 61 -0.69 -13.93 70.43
N ARG A 62 -1.99 -14.25 70.56
CA ARG A 62 -2.96 -14.07 69.47
C ARG A 62 -3.11 -12.61 69.08
N ARG A 63 -3.19 -11.70 70.05
CA ARG A 63 -3.30 -10.26 69.82
C ARG A 63 -2.07 -9.70 69.10
N THR A 64 -0.85 -10.07 69.50
CA THR A 64 0.38 -9.63 68.84
C THR A 64 0.49 -10.19 67.41
N THR A 65 0.10 -11.44 67.19
CA THR A 65 0.07 -12.04 65.85
C THR A 65 -0.92 -11.32 64.94
N HIS A 66 -2.12 -11.00 65.45
CA HIS A 66 -3.12 -10.23 64.72
C HIS A 66 -2.63 -8.82 64.37
N ILE A 67 -1.98 -8.12 65.31
CA ILE A 67 -1.40 -6.79 65.07
C ILE A 67 -0.31 -6.86 64.00
N SER A 68 0.58 -7.86 64.08
CA SER A 68 1.63 -8.08 63.07
C SER A 68 1.05 -8.33 61.67
N ALA A 69 0.04 -9.20 61.58
CA ALA A 69 -0.65 -9.49 60.33
C ALA A 69 -1.32 -8.23 59.72
N GLU A 70 -2.00 -7.42 60.56
CA GLU A 70 -2.62 -6.18 60.11
C GLU A 70 -1.58 -5.12 59.72
N GLN A 71 -0.46 -5.01 60.45
CA GLN A 71 0.64 -4.11 60.09
C GLN A 71 1.23 -4.48 58.72
N LYS A 72 1.41 -5.78 58.44
CA LYS A 72 1.87 -6.28 57.13
C LYS A 72 0.86 -5.98 56.03
N ARG A 73 -0.45 -6.19 56.28
CA ARG A 73 -1.52 -5.84 55.35
C ARG A 73 -1.51 -4.34 55.02
N ARG A 74 -1.40 -3.47 56.03
CA ARG A 74 -1.31 -2.00 55.84
C ARG A 74 -0.06 -1.60 55.07
N SER A 75 1.08 -2.23 55.36
CA SER A 75 2.34 -2.00 54.63
C SER A 75 2.19 -2.33 53.14
N ASN A 76 1.60 -3.49 52.82
CA ASN A 76 1.35 -3.91 51.43
C ASN A 76 0.42 -2.94 50.70
N ILE A 77 -0.65 -2.48 51.35
CA ILE A 77 -1.56 -1.47 50.77
C ILE A 77 -0.81 -0.16 50.51
N ASN A 78 0.02 0.29 51.45
CA ASN A 78 0.81 1.52 51.30
C ASN A 78 1.85 1.41 50.16
N ILE A 79 2.45 0.23 49.98
CA ILE A 79 3.31 -0.05 48.82
C ILE A 79 2.51 0.08 47.52
N GLY A 80 1.29 -0.46 47.47
CA GLY A 80 0.38 -0.31 46.32
C GLY A 80 0.10 1.17 45.98
N PHE A 81 -0.19 2.00 46.98
CA PHE A 81 -0.37 3.45 46.78
C PHE A 81 0.88 4.14 46.23
N LYS A 82 2.08 3.79 46.75
CA LYS A 82 3.35 4.33 46.22
C LYS A 82 3.56 3.93 44.76
N THR A 83 3.22 2.69 44.39
CA THR A 83 3.29 2.23 43.00
C THR A 83 2.33 3.03 42.10
N LEU A 84 1.10 3.26 42.56
CA LEU A 84 0.13 4.09 41.82
C LEU A 84 0.64 5.52 41.62
N CYS A 85 1.21 6.15 42.64
CA CYS A 85 1.80 7.49 42.51
C CYS A 85 2.93 7.54 41.47
N ASN A 86 3.70 6.47 41.32
CA ASN A 86 4.80 6.40 40.34
C ASN A 86 4.31 6.18 38.90
N LEU A 87 3.19 5.46 38.73
CA LEU A 87 2.61 5.15 37.41
C LEU A 87 1.78 6.29 36.84
N VAL A 88 1.08 7.04 37.70
CA VAL A 88 0.22 8.14 37.28
C VAL A 88 1.04 9.43 37.16
N PRO A 89 1.22 9.99 35.95
CA PRO A 89 2.12 11.13 35.73
C PRO A 89 1.79 12.36 36.57
N THR A 90 0.49 12.60 36.81
CA THR A 90 -0.01 13.74 37.59
C THR A 90 0.26 13.59 39.08
N LEU A 91 0.46 12.38 39.60
CA LEU A 91 0.74 12.12 41.02
C LEU A 91 2.24 12.06 41.30
N LYS A 92 3.05 11.70 40.30
CA LYS A 92 4.49 11.53 40.42
C LYS A 92 5.23 12.81 40.87
N THR A 93 4.67 13.97 40.58
CA THR A 93 5.23 15.29 40.92
C THR A 93 4.75 15.84 42.26
N LEU A 94 3.71 15.25 42.86
CA LEU A 94 3.13 15.71 44.12
C LEU A 94 3.65 14.88 45.30
N SER A 95 4.33 15.56 46.23
CA SER A 95 4.73 15.00 47.52
C SER A 95 3.51 14.95 48.48
N ASN A 96 3.27 13.80 49.11
CA ASN A 96 2.24 13.58 50.14
C ASN A 96 0.77 13.73 49.68
N VAL A 97 0.38 13.03 48.60
CA VAL A 97 -1.01 13.02 48.12
C VAL A 97 -1.92 12.13 48.98
N PRO A 98 -3.13 12.60 49.36
CA PRO A 98 -4.11 11.77 50.07
C PRO A 98 -4.53 10.54 49.26
N ASN A 99 -4.76 9.40 49.94
CA ASN A 99 -5.17 8.14 49.30
C ASN A 99 -6.39 8.29 48.38
N ALA A 100 -7.38 9.09 48.79
CA ALA A 100 -8.58 9.36 47.98
C ALA A 100 -8.24 10.06 46.66
N THR A 101 -7.36 11.07 46.70
CA THR A 101 -6.89 11.79 45.51
C THR A 101 -6.05 10.88 44.60
N THR A 102 -5.23 10.00 45.18
CA THR A 102 -4.47 9.01 44.42
C THR A 102 -5.39 8.08 43.64
N LEU A 103 -6.46 7.56 44.27
CA LEU A 103 -7.44 6.71 43.57
C LEU A 103 -8.17 7.47 42.47
N GLN A 104 -8.64 8.68 42.77
CA GLN A 104 -9.35 9.52 41.79
C GLN A 104 -8.50 9.80 40.55
N LYS A 105 -7.24 10.24 40.74
CA LYS A 105 -6.31 10.53 39.63
C LYS A 105 -5.90 9.27 38.87
N THR A 106 -5.85 8.12 39.55
CA THR A 106 -5.60 6.84 38.89
C THR A 106 -6.75 6.47 37.95
N VAL A 107 -8.00 6.61 38.40
CA VAL A 107 -9.18 6.32 37.55
C VAL A 107 -9.21 7.25 36.34
N GLU A 108 -8.99 8.56 36.54
CA GLU A 108 -8.89 9.53 35.45
C GLU A 108 -7.81 9.16 34.43
N HIS A 109 -6.64 8.69 34.90
CA HIS A 109 -5.56 8.28 34.02
C HIS A 109 -5.89 7.00 33.24
N ILE A 110 -6.54 6.01 33.87
CA ILE A 110 -7.01 4.80 33.20
C ILE A 110 -8.02 5.16 32.10
N SER A 111 -9.00 6.02 32.41
CA SER A 111 -9.97 6.48 31.42
C SER A 111 -9.30 7.19 30.24
N LYS A 112 -8.30 8.04 30.51
CA LYS A 112 -7.51 8.69 29.47
C LYS A 112 -6.77 7.68 28.59
N LEU A 113 -6.07 6.71 29.18
CA LEU A 113 -5.35 5.67 28.42
C LEU A 113 -6.31 4.81 27.58
N GLN A 114 -7.49 4.51 28.10
CA GLN A 114 -8.53 3.78 27.35
C GLN A 114 -9.02 4.59 26.16
N GLN A 115 -9.24 5.91 26.32
CA GLN A 115 -9.62 6.81 25.24
C GLN A 115 -8.51 6.92 24.18
N GLU A 116 -7.26 7.10 24.59
CA GLU A 116 -6.10 7.15 23.68
C GLU A 116 -5.95 5.83 22.90
N ARG A 117 -6.14 4.70 23.56
CA ARG A 117 -6.14 3.38 22.89
C ARG A 117 -7.25 3.29 21.85
N GLN A 118 -8.46 3.76 22.17
CA GLN A 118 -9.58 3.76 21.25
C GLN A 118 -9.31 4.67 20.05
N GLN A 119 -8.78 5.88 20.27
CA GLN A 119 -8.42 6.81 19.22
C GLN A 119 -7.35 6.22 18.27
N MET A 120 -6.30 5.60 18.82
CA MET A 120 -5.28 4.94 18.00
C MET A 120 -5.86 3.79 17.17
N GLN A 121 -6.83 3.03 17.72
CA GLN A 121 -7.50 1.96 16.97
C GLN A 121 -8.34 2.50 15.81
N GLU A 122 -9.03 3.62 16.01
CA GLU A 122 -9.79 4.31 14.97
C GLU A 122 -8.88 4.86 13.88
N GLU A 123 -7.74 5.45 14.24
CA GLU A 123 -6.75 5.95 13.28
C GLU A 123 -6.14 4.81 12.44
N ILE A 124 -5.78 3.68 13.08
CA ILE A 124 -5.32 2.48 12.37
C ILE A 124 -6.38 1.99 11.38
N LYS A 125 -7.65 1.97 11.79
CA LYS A 125 -8.76 1.56 10.90
C LYS A 125 -8.88 2.51 9.71
N LYS A 126 -8.89 3.82 9.94
CA LYS A 126 -8.97 4.83 8.88
C LYS A 126 -7.81 4.72 7.88
N LEU A 127 -6.58 4.58 8.37
CA LEU A 127 -5.40 4.42 7.50
C LEU A 127 -5.47 3.14 6.67
N ARG A 128 -6.03 2.05 7.21
CA ARG A 128 -6.25 0.82 6.45
C ARG A 128 -7.27 0.99 5.33
N GLU A 129 -8.36 1.71 5.60
CA GLU A 129 -9.37 2.05 4.59
C GLU A 129 -8.76 2.90 3.47
N GLU A 130 -7.93 3.90 3.81
CA GLU A 130 -7.22 4.73 2.83
C GLU A 130 -6.23 3.90 1.97
N ILE A 131 -5.50 2.97 2.59
CA ILE A 131 -4.63 2.04 1.85
C ILE A 131 -5.44 1.19 0.87
N GLU A 132 -6.61 0.70 1.27
CA GLU A 132 -7.48 -0.10 0.40
C GLU A 132 -8.07 0.71 -0.76
N GLU A 133 -8.50 1.95 -0.49
CA GLU A 133 -8.96 2.90 -1.52
C GLU A 133 -7.86 3.20 -2.53
N LEU A 134 -6.66 3.53 -2.05
CA LEU A 134 -5.50 3.80 -2.91
C LEU A 134 -5.10 2.56 -3.73
N ASN A 135 -5.07 1.37 -3.12
CA ASN A 135 -4.77 0.13 -3.84
C ASN A 135 -5.82 -0.17 -4.92
N THR A 136 -7.10 0.10 -4.64
CA THR A 136 -8.18 -0.06 -5.62
C THR A 136 -8.00 0.91 -6.79
N SER A 137 -7.68 2.18 -6.51
CA SER A 137 -7.38 3.19 -7.54
C SER A 137 -6.17 2.80 -8.39
N ILE A 138 -5.08 2.36 -7.75
CA ILE A 138 -3.87 1.89 -8.45
C ILE A 138 -4.21 0.69 -9.34
N SER A 139 -4.97 -0.29 -8.83
CA SER A 139 -5.37 -1.47 -9.60
C SER A 139 -6.20 -1.09 -10.82
N ALA A 140 -7.18 -0.19 -10.66
CA ALA A 140 -7.99 0.32 -11.78
C ALA A 140 -7.15 1.05 -12.84
N CYS A 141 -6.12 1.80 -12.42
CA CYS A 141 -5.16 2.39 -13.35
C CYS A 141 -4.30 1.32 -14.05
N GLN A 142 -3.90 0.27 -13.35
CA GLN A 142 -3.11 -0.83 -13.91
C GLN A 142 -3.91 -1.69 -14.89
N GLU A 143 -5.19 -1.90 -14.67
CA GLU A 143 -6.09 -2.60 -15.61
C GLU A 143 -6.24 -1.87 -16.96
N GLN A 144 -6.10 -0.54 -16.95
CA GLN A 144 -6.11 0.26 -18.17
C GLN A 144 -4.77 0.21 -18.93
N LEU A 145 -3.73 -0.38 -18.34
CA LEU A 145 -2.45 -0.56 -19.03
C LEU A 145 -2.53 -1.78 -19.96
N PRO A 146 -2.03 -1.66 -21.20
CA PRO A 146 -1.99 -2.79 -22.13
C PRO A 146 -1.08 -3.91 -21.58
N ALA A 147 -1.51 -5.18 -21.77
CA ALA A 147 -0.85 -6.39 -21.29
C ALA A 147 0.62 -6.54 -21.73
N THR A 148 1.04 -5.80 -22.75
CA THR A 148 2.40 -5.84 -23.30
C THR A 148 3.41 -5.04 -22.46
N GLY A 149 2.97 -4.17 -21.54
CA GLY A 149 3.86 -3.15 -20.95
C GLY A 149 4.34 -2.15 -22.00
N VAL A 150 4.70 -0.92 -21.58
CA VAL A 150 4.81 0.29 -22.43
C VAL A 150 5.27 0.05 -23.89
N PRO A 151 4.34 0.18 -24.86
CA PRO A 151 4.63 0.69 -26.18
C PRO A 151 3.72 1.91 -26.42
N MET A 152 3.54 2.78 -25.41
CA MET A 152 2.75 4.02 -25.57
C MET A 152 3.28 4.89 -26.71
N ARG A 153 4.59 4.79 -26.99
CA ARG A 153 5.19 5.46 -28.15
C ARG A 153 4.75 4.83 -29.46
N GLN A 154 4.71 3.50 -29.58
CA GLN A 154 4.35 2.84 -30.85
C GLN A 154 2.90 3.15 -31.24
N ASN A 155 1.93 2.92 -30.34
CA ASN A 155 0.51 3.20 -30.63
C ASN A 155 0.25 4.70 -30.92
N ARG A 156 1.01 5.61 -30.29
CA ARG A 156 0.94 7.04 -30.61
C ARG A 156 1.51 7.33 -32.01
N LEU A 157 2.63 6.72 -32.38
CA LEU A 157 3.23 6.90 -33.71
C LEU A 157 2.26 6.39 -34.79
N ASP A 158 1.67 5.20 -34.57
CA ASP A 158 0.71 4.59 -35.48
C ASP A 158 -0.55 5.46 -35.64
N HIS A 159 -1.11 5.98 -34.54
CA HIS A 159 -2.27 6.88 -34.62
C HIS A 159 -1.95 8.22 -35.29
N MET A 160 -0.75 8.77 -35.07
CA MET A 160 -0.34 10.02 -35.72
C MET A 160 -0.12 9.82 -37.22
N GLU A 161 0.37 8.65 -37.64
CA GLU A 161 0.48 8.28 -39.06
C GLU A 161 -0.89 8.21 -39.72
N GLU A 162 -1.87 7.54 -39.10
CA GLU A 162 -3.26 7.49 -39.60
C GLU A 162 -3.86 8.90 -39.79
N ARG A 163 -3.69 9.78 -38.80
CA ARG A 163 -4.14 11.19 -38.87
C ARG A 163 -3.46 11.97 -39.99
N PHE A 164 -2.17 11.72 -40.21
CA PHE A 164 -1.43 12.36 -41.29
C PHE A 164 -1.94 11.89 -42.64
N ASP A 165 -2.13 10.59 -42.83
CA ASP A 165 -2.62 10.02 -44.08
C ASP A 165 -4.05 10.51 -44.39
N GLU A 166 -4.94 10.56 -43.40
CA GLU A 166 -6.29 11.14 -43.55
C GLU A 166 -6.22 12.64 -43.93
N TYR A 167 -5.33 13.41 -43.29
CA TYR A 167 -5.14 14.84 -43.61
C TYR A 167 -4.62 15.04 -45.04
N VAL A 168 -3.63 14.23 -45.45
CA VAL A 168 -3.08 14.23 -46.80
C VAL A 168 -4.15 13.86 -47.82
N LYS A 169 -4.98 12.86 -47.53
CA LYS A 169 -6.10 12.44 -48.37
C LYS A 169 -7.08 13.57 -48.63
N SER A 170 -7.62 14.15 -47.56
CA SER A 170 -8.60 15.23 -47.66
C SER A 170 -8.07 16.43 -48.44
N HIS A 171 -6.82 16.84 -48.21
CA HIS A 171 -6.23 18.00 -48.89
C HIS A 171 -5.78 17.68 -50.33
N THR A 172 -5.41 16.43 -50.63
CA THR A 172 -5.06 16.01 -51.99
C THR A 172 -6.28 16.02 -52.90
N PHE A 173 -7.46 15.63 -52.40
CA PHE A 173 -8.73 15.74 -53.15
C PHE A 173 -9.11 17.19 -53.47
N GLN A 174 -8.79 18.14 -52.59
CA GLN A 174 -9.03 19.56 -52.85
C GLN A 174 -7.98 20.15 -53.81
N ASN A 175 -6.72 19.75 -53.65
CA ASN A 175 -5.61 20.22 -54.47
C ASN A 175 -4.52 19.16 -54.55
N TRP A 176 -4.40 18.51 -55.71
CA TRP A 176 -3.45 17.43 -55.95
C TRP A 176 -1.98 17.84 -55.71
N LYS A 177 -1.64 19.14 -55.81
CA LYS A 177 -0.27 19.64 -55.51
C LYS A 177 0.11 19.43 -54.05
N PHE A 178 -0.87 19.35 -53.15
CA PHE A 178 -0.64 19.06 -51.73
C PHE A 178 0.04 17.70 -51.52
N TRP A 179 -0.23 16.73 -52.39
CA TRP A 179 0.43 15.42 -52.33
C TRP A 179 1.94 15.49 -52.56
N ILE A 180 2.41 16.37 -53.45
CA ILE A 180 3.85 16.60 -53.63
C ILE A 180 4.46 17.16 -52.34
N PHE A 181 3.77 18.10 -51.71
CA PHE A 181 4.18 18.65 -50.42
C PHE A 181 4.20 17.58 -49.32
N SER A 182 3.21 16.68 -49.28
CA SER A 182 3.15 15.61 -48.29
C SER A 182 4.33 14.65 -48.41
N ILE A 183 4.76 14.32 -49.61
CA ILE A 183 5.96 13.49 -49.86
C ILE A 183 7.23 14.17 -49.32
N ILE A 184 7.33 15.49 -49.48
CA ILE A 184 8.48 16.26 -49.00
C ILE A 184 8.48 16.37 -47.47
N ILE A 185 7.30 16.55 -46.86
CA ILE A 185 7.17 16.80 -45.41
C ILE A 185 7.11 15.52 -44.57
N LYS A 186 6.69 14.37 -45.13
CA LYS A 186 6.57 13.08 -44.41
C LYS A 186 7.80 12.71 -43.56
N PRO A 187 9.06 12.87 -44.04
CA PRO A 187 10.25 12.55 -43.24
C PRO A 187 10.44 13.49 -42.03
N LEU A 188 10.05 14.75 -42.19
CA LEU A 188 10.07 15.71 -41.09
C LEU A 188 9.00 15.38 -40.07
N PHE A 189 7.81 15.00 -40.51
CA PHE A 189 6.73 14.53 -39.64
C PHE A 189 7.14 13.28 -38.84
N GLU A 190 7.73 12.27 -39.49
CA GLU A 190 8.21 11.05 -38.82
C GLU A 190 9.31 11.37 -37.79
N SER A 191 10.30 12.18 -38.17
CA SER A 191 11.38 12.58 -37.24
C SER A 191 10.89 13.42 -36.07
N PHE A 192 9.90 14.29 -36.29
CA PHE A 192 9.27 15.09 -35.23
C PHE A 192 8.58 14.18 -34.22
N ASN A 193 7.76 13.23 -34.70
CA ASN A 193 7.04 12.32 -33.83
C ASN A 193 7.97 11.40 -33.03
N SER A 194 9.13 11.04 -33.60
CA SER A 194 10.16 10.26 -32.92
C SER A 194 10.94 11.06 -31.87
N MET A 195 11.32 12.30 -32.16
CA MET A 195 12.20 13.11 -31.30
C MET A 195 11.46 13.94 -30.24
N VAL A 196 10.27 14.46 -30.55
CA VAL A 196 9.57 15.43 -29.70
C VAL A 196 8.73 14.75 -28.62
N THR A 197 8.96 15.17 -27.37
CA THR A 197 8.30 14.60 -26.19
C THR A 197 7.21 15.53 -25.66
N THR A 198 6.07 14.94 -25.29
CA THR A 198 4.90 15.66 -24.77
C THR A 198 4.75 15.52 -23.25
N THR A 199 5.82 15.14 -22.55
CA THR A 199 5.79 14.82 -21.11
C THR A 199 5.52 16.04 -20.21
N SER A 200 5.91 17.24 -20.65
CA SER A 200 5.57 18.50 -20.01
C SER A 200 5.68 19.64 -21.02
N LYS A 201 5.04 20.79 -20.75
CA LYS A 201 5.14 21.97 -21.61
C LYS A 201 6.59 22.41 -21.82
N ALA A 202 7.40 22.42 -20.75
CA ALA A 202 8.80 22.80 -20.84
C ALA A 202 9.62 21.81 -21.68
N ARG A 203 9.40 20.50 -21.51
CA ARG A 203 10.08 19.46 -22.29
C ARG A 203 9.65 19.47 -23.75
N LEU A 204 8.38 19.72 -24.03
CA LEU A 204 7.85 19.92 -25.38
C LEU A 204 8.61 21.06 -26.07
N CYS A 205 8.60 22.26 -25.49
CA CYS A 205 9.29 23.42 -26.07
C CYS A 205 10.79 23.14 -26.30
N GLN A 206 11.47 22.56 -25.31
CA GLN A 206 12.89 22.23 -25.42
C GLN A 206 13.17 21.23 -26.55
N THR A 207 12.43 20.12 -26.59
CA THR A 207 12.65 19.05 -27.57
C THR A 207 12.21 19.46 -28.98
N THR A 208 11.20 20.32 -29.13
CA THR A 208 10.82 20.91 -30.41
C THR A 208 11.90 21.83 -30.96
N LEU A 209 12.48 22.71 -30.13
CA LEU A 209 13.59 23.58 -30.56
C LEU A 209 14.82 22.76 -30.97
N GLN A 210 15.15 21.75 -30.17
CA GLN A 210 16.24 20.83 -30.51
C GLN A 210 15.99 20.09 -31.83
N TRP A 211 14.77 19.61 -32.06
CA TRP A 211 14.41 18.97 -33.34
C TRP A 211 14.55 19.95 -34.51
N LEU A 212 14.10 21.20 -34.35
CA LEU A 212 14.21 22.23 -35.37
C LEU A 212 15.68 22.47 -35.77
N ASP A 213 16.57 22.61 -34.78
CA ASP A 213 17.99 22.85 -35.01
C ASP A 213 18.66 21.67 -35.72
N CYS A 214 18.30 20.43 -35.36
CA CYS A 214 18.88 19.23 -35.94
C CYS A 214 18.32 18.85 -37.32
N HIS A 215 17.02 19.05 -37.56
CA HIS A 215 16.32 18.51 -38.73
C HIS A 215 15.88 19.55 -39.75
N CYS A 216 15.77 20.83 -39.35
CA CYS A 216 15.29 21.90 -40.23
C CYS A 216 16.38 22.89 -40.66
N SER A 217 17.66 22.57 -40.42
CA SER A 217 18.76 23.36 -40.96
C SER A 217 18.90 23.17 -42.48
N LEU A 218 19.27 24.24 -43.19
CA LEU A 218 19.45 24.19 -44.66
C LEU A 218 20.40 23.07 -45.15
N PRO A 219 21.53 22.77 -44.47
CA PRO A 219 22.40 21.66 -44.86
C PRO A 219 21.72 20.29 -44.79
N VAL A 220 20.72 20.11 -43.91
CA VAL A 220 19.97 18.85 -43.75
C VAL A 220 18.76 18.82 -44.69
N LEU A 221 18.04 19.94 -44.82
CA LEU A 221 16.85 20.03 -45.66
C LEU A 221 17.15 19.86 -47.15
N ARG A 222 18.21 20.50 -47.67
CA ARG A 222 18.55 20.44 -49.10
C ARG A 222 18.71 19.00 -49.63
N PRO A 223 19.56 18.13 -49.05
CA PRO A 223 19.69 16.76 -49.52
C PRO A 223 18.42 15.93 -49.30
N MET A 224 17.67 16.18 -48.22
CA MET A 224 16.43 15.46 -47.94
C MET A 224 15.33 15.79 -48.97
N VAL A 225 15.09 17.08 -49.25
CA VAL A 225 14.13 17.52 -50.27
C VAL A 225 14.53 17.01 -51.64
N LEU A 226 15.81 17.13 -52.02
CA LEU A 226 16.31 16.60 -53.30
C LEU A 226 16.09 15.09 -53.43
N SER A 227 16.33 14.33 -52.35
CA SER A 227 16.07 12.90 -52.34
C SER A 227 14.58 12.58 -52.50
N ARG A 228 13.68 13.36 -51.90
CA ARG A 228 12.22 13.17 -52.02
C ARG A 228 11.71 13.57 -53.40
N LEU A 229 12.21 14.66 -53.98
CA LEU A 229 11.90 15.05 -55.35
C LEU A 229 12.44 14.04 -56.37
N ARG A 230 13.65 13.50 -56.15
CA ARG A 230 14.19 12.41 -56.96
C ARG A 230 13.32 11.17 -56.86
N HIS A 231 12.93 10.77 -55.65
CA HIS A 231 12.01 9.64 -55.44
C HIS A 231 10.70 9.85 -56.20
N LEU A 232 10.06 11.02 -56.04
CA LEU A 232 8.86 11.39 -56.79
C LEU A 232 9.09 11.25 -58.31
N SER A 233 10.21 11.75 -58.83
CA SER A 233 10.52 11.66 -60.26
C SER A 233 10.71 10.24 -60.78
N THR A 234 11.10 9.30 -59.92
CA THR A 234 11.27 7.88 -60.27
C THR A 234 10.03 7.03 -60.05
N THR A 235 9.12 7.46 -59.17
CA THR A 235 7.88 6.72 -58.86
C THR A 235 6.67 7.22 -59.63
N THR A 236 6.76 8.40 -60.23
CA THR A 236 5.68 9.04 -61.00
C THR A 236 6.09 9.24 -62.45
N SER A 237 5.11 9.49 -63.32
CA SER A 237 5.39 9.83 -64.70
C SER A 237 5.66 11.33 -64.92
N ILE A 238 5.96 12.11 -63.86
CA ILE A 238 6.17 13.58 -63.92
C ILE A 238 7.12 14.03 -65.02
N LEU A 239 8.21 13.30 -65.27
CA LEU A 239 9.22 13.68 -66.27
C LEU A 239 8.80 13.37 -67.70
N SER A 240 7.86 12.43 -67.90
CA SER A 240 7.43 11.96 -69.22
C SER A 240 6.04 12.48 -69.59
N HIS A 241 5.12 12.52 -68.65
CA HIS A 241 3.72 12.94 -68.83
C HIS A 241 3.22 13.75 -67.61
N PRO A 242 3.61 15.03 -67.48
CA PRO A 242 3.25 15.87 -66.32
C PRO A 242 1.74 15.99 -66.06
N LEU A 243 0.91 15.85 -67.10
CA LEU A 243 -0.55 15.95 -66.99
C LEU A 243 -1.20 14.79 -66.25
N ARG A 244 -0.50 13.66 -66.02
CA ARG A 244 -1.02 12.49 -65.31
C ARG A 244 -0.82 12.56 -63.79
N LEU A 245 -0.01 13.49 -63.31
CA LEU A 245 0.25 13.70 -61.88
C LEU A 245 -1.00 13.92 -61.02
N PRO A 246 -2.03 14.66 -61.46
CA PRO A 246 -3.25 14.80 -60.68
C PRO A 246 -3.90 13.45 -60.40
N ASP A 247 -4.00 12.59 -61.43
CA ASP A 247 -4.60 11.25 -61.31
C ASP A 247 -3.72 10.31 -60.49
N GLU A 248 -2.39 10.37 -60.68
CA GLU A 248 -1.41 9.61 -59.90
C GLU A 248 -1.44 9.99 -58.41
N ALA A 249 -1.59 11.28 -58.10
CA ALA A 249 -1.69 11.78 -56.73
C ALA A 249 -2.97 11.29 -56.05
N ILE A 250 -4.12 11.36 -56.73
CA ILE A 250 -5.39 10.86 -56.19
C ILE A 250 -5.30 9.35 -55.95
N LYS A 251 -4.79 8.60 -56.93
CA LYS A 251 -4.62 7.15 -56.83
C LYS A 251 -3.69 6.76 -55.67
N ALA A 252 -2.57 7.47 -55.52
CA ALA A 252 -1.61 7.18 -54.46
C ALA A 252 -2.21 7.27 -53.05
N VAL A 253 -3.18 8.16 -52.84
CA VAL A 253 -3.83 8.31 -51.52
C VAL A 253 -5.07 7.44 -51.35
N THR A 254 -5.68 6.94 -52.43
CA THR A 254 -6.76 5.94 -52.34
C THR A 254 -6.24 4.52 -52.15
N ASP A 255 -5.07 4.20 -52.72
CA ASP A 255 -4.46 2.87 -52.62
C ASP A 255 -3.82 2.62 -51.23
N THR A 256 -3.69 3.64 -50.38
CA THR A 256 -3.15 3.50 -49.00
C THR A 256 -4.15 2.84 -48.04
N ASP A 257 -5.43 2.71 -48.43
CA ASP A 257 -6.50 2.07 -47.64
C ASP A 257 -6.72 0.57 -47.94
N ALA A 258 -5.88 -0.06 -48.79
CA ALA A 258 -5.98 -1.46 -49.21
C ALA A 258 -4.80 -2.32 -48.70
#